data_AF-A0A674ARA9-F1
#
_entry.id   AF-A0A674ARA9-F1
#
_cell.length_a   1.000
_cell.length_b   1.000
_cell.length_c   1.000
_cell.angle_alpha   90.00
_cell.angle_beta   90.00
_cell.angle_gamma   90.00
#
_symmetry.space_group_name_H-M   'P 1'
#
loop_
_entity.id
_entity.type
_entity.pdbx_description
1 polymer ?
#
loop_
_entity_poly.entity_id
_entity_poly.type
_entity_poly.pdbx_seq_one_letter_code
_entity_poly.pdbx_strand_id
1 'polypeptide(L)'
;MKTRIDMDFVLVFTLVAFSTCSGFYLPGLAPVSFCEEGKGGDDCQTLIQLFVNRLDSVESVLPYEYDVFDFCKDDNERRPSENLGQVLFGERIETSPYKFSFKKDVKCQELCTIGFFACFWFVNKIYSVVKVD
;
A
#
# COMPACT_ATOMS: atom_id res chain seq x y z
N MET A 1 -46.70 15.39 -40.46
CA MET A 1 -45.95 16.45 -39.78
C MET A 1 -44.56 15.90 -39.47
N LYS A 2 -43.56 16.17 -40.34
CA LYS A 2 -42.21 15.61 -40.25
C LYS A 2 -41.28 16.79 -39.93
N THR A 3 -40.85 16.89 -38.68
CA THR A 3 -39.96 17.95 -38.22
C THR A 3 -38.63 17.82 -38.94
N ARG A 4 -38.25 18.86 -39.69
CA ARG A 4 -36.95 18.99 -40.35
C ARG A 4 -35.99 19.39 -39.24
N ILE A 5 -35.27 18.42 -38.69
CA ILE A 5 -34.25 18.66 -37.68
C ILE A 5 -33.05 19.24 -38.44
N ASP A 6 -32.76 20.52 -38.25
CA ASP A 6 -31.62 21.18 -38.88
C ASP A 6 -30.32 20.52 -38.38
N MET A 7 -29.67 19.80 -39.29
CA MET A 7 -28.48 18.99 -39.03
C MET A 7 -27.32 19.82 -38.44
N ASP A 8 -27.25 21.10 -38.81
CA ASP A 8 -26.26 22.05 -38.29
C ASP A 8 -26.44 22.33 -36.80
N PHE A 9 -27.69 22.42 -36.33
CA PHE A 9 -27.99 22.64 -34.92
C PHE A 9 -27.61 21.42 -34.07
N VAL A 10 -27.81 20.22 -34.62
CA VAL A 10 -27.39 18.96 -33.99
C VAL A 10 -25.86 18.89 -33.89
N LEU A 11 -25.15 19.35 -34.93
CA LEU A 11 -23.69 19.30 -35.01
C LEU A 11 -23.01 20.29 -34.06
N VAL A 12 -23.59 21.48 -33.89
CA VAL A 12 -23.13 22.46 -32.89
C VAL A 12 -23.36 21.92 -31.47
N PHE A 13 -24.52 21.30 -31.22
CA PHE A 13 -24.86 20.79 -29.89
C PHE A 13 -23.96 19.62 -29.46
N THR A 14 -23.58 18.74 -30.40
CA THR A 14 -22.64 17.65 -30.10
C THR A 14 -21.22 18.16 -29.84
N LEU A 15 -20.74 19.16 -30.58
CA LEU A 15 -19.42 19.77 -30.35
C LEU A 15 -19.30 20.42 -28.97
N VAL A 16 -20.36 21.11 -28.51
CA VAL A 16 -20.39 21.70 -27.16
C VAL A 16 -20.36 20.60 -26.09
N ALA A 17 -21.06 19.48 -26.30
CA ALA A 17 -21.08 18.37 -25.35
C ALA A 17 -19.72 17.67 -25.18
N PHE A 18 -18.86 17.63 -26.20
CA PHE A 18 -17.52 17.04 -26.08
C PHE A 18 -16.53 17.94 -25.33
N SER A 19 -16.76 19.26 -25.33
CA SER A 19 -15.86 20.23 -24.69
C SER A 19 -15.92 20.25 -23.15
N THR A 20 -16.92 19.61 -22.55
CA THR A 20 -17.07 19.49 -21.07
C THR A 20 -16.49 18.20 -20.50
N CYS A 21 -15.90 17.34 -21.33
CA CYS A 21 -15.35 16.07 -20.86
C CYS A 21 -13.93 16.26 -20.30
N SER A 22 -13.79 16.27 -18.97
CA SER A 22 -12.47 16.23 -18.31
C SER A 22 -12.01 14.78 -18.16
N GLY A 23 -11.08 14.34 -18.99
CA GLY A 23 -10.38 13.07 -18.78
C GLY A 23 -9.24 13.26 -17.77
N PHE A 24 -9.31 12.58 -16.64
CA PHE A 24 -8.18 12.46 -15.72
C PHE A 24 -7.45 11.15 -16.03
N TYR A 25 -6.22 11.25 -16.56
CA TYR A 25 -5.36 10.09 -16.65
C TYR A 25 -4.82 9.80 -15.26
N LEU A 26 -5.20 8.66 -14.67
CA LEU A 26 -4.54 8.18 -13.47
C LEU A 26 -3.11 7.80 -13.86
N PRO A 27 -2.07 8.53 -13.40
CA PRO A 27 -0.70 8.13 -13.65
C PRO A 27 -0.54 6.71 -13.10
N GLY A 28 -0.08 5.78 -13.95
CA GLY A 28 0.27 4.44 -13.51
C GLY A 28 1.32 4.51 -12.39
N LEU A 29 1.31 3.51 -11.52
CA LEU A 29 2.34 3.39 -10.48
C LEU A 29 3.71 3.33 -11.16
N ALA A 30 4.56 4.33 -10.91
CA ALA A 30 5.92 4.35 -11.42
C ALA A 30 6.70 3.20 -10.76
N PRO A 31 7.42 2.36 -11.53
CA PRO A 31 8.18 1.27 -10.95
C PRO A 31 9.33 1.81 -10.12
N VAL A 32 9.44 1.36 -8.87
CA VAL A 32 10.60 1.65 -8.02
C VAL A 32 11.70 0.64 -8.32
N SER A 33 12.90 1.14 -8.61
CA SER A 33 14.06 0.28 -8.90
C SER A 33 14.93 0.10 -7.65
N PHE A 34 15.35 -1.15 -7.41
CA PHE A 34 16.19 -1.51 -6.28
C PHE A 34 17.58 -1.97 -6.74
N CYS A 35 18.63 -1.43 -6.13
CA CYS A 35 20.03 -1.66 -6.51
C CYS A 35 20.88 -2.15 -5.35
N GLU A 36 21.96 -2.86 -5.67
CA GLU A 36 23.02 -3.16 -4.72
C GLU A 36 23.72 -1.86 -4.27
N GLU A 37 24.20 -1.84 -3.02
CA GLU A 37 24.99 -0.73 -2.49
C GLU A 37 26.20 -0.43 -3.40
N GLY A 38 26.31 0.81 -3.85
CA GLY A 38 27.41 1.29 -4.69
C GLY A 38 27.24 1.12 -6.20
N LYS A 39 26.10 0.57 -6.69
CA LYS A 39 25.83 0.39 -8.12
C LYS A 39 24.63 1.18 -8.67
N GLY A 40 24.04 2.07 -7.87
CA GLY A 40 22.83 2.85 -8.25
C GLY A 40 23.13 4.31 -8.60
N GLY A 41 22.36 4.87 -9.54
CA GLY A 41 22.21 6.32 -9.71
C GLY A 41 21.14 6.89 -8.78
N ASP A 42 20.83 8.18 -8.89
CA ASP A 42 19.93 8.91 -7.97
C ASP A 42 18.50 8.34 -7.87
N ASP A 43 18.04 7.55 -8.84
CA ASP A 43 16.69 6.99 -8.91
C ASP A 43 16.59 5.51 -8.45
N CYS A 44 17.65 4.99 -7.81
CA CYS A 44 17.69 3.60 -7.36
C CYS A 44 17.84 3.47 -5.85
N GLN A 45 16.89 2.79 -5.20
CA GLN A 45 16.88 2.60 -3.75
C GLN A 45 17.65 1.34 -3.35
N THR A 46 18.46 1.42 -2.31
CA THR A 46 19.23 0.27 -1.79
C THR A 46 18.55 -0.38 -0.58
N LEU A 47 17.85 0.42 0.21
CA LEU A 47 17.12 0.02 1.41
C LEU A 47 15.66 -0.21 1.06
N ILE A 48 15.14 -1.35 1.48
CA ILE A 48 13.75 -1.74 1.28
C ILE A 48 13.09 -1.79 2.65
N GLN A 49 12.11 -0.92 2.83
CA GLN A 49 11.30 -0.86 4.04
C GLN A 49 10.13 -1.82 3.91
N LEU A 50 9.97 -2.71 4.88
CA LEU A 50 8.80 -3.59 4.95
C LEU A 50 7.65 -2.89 5.64
N PHE A 51 6.47 -3.19 5.13
CA PHE A 51 5.24 -2.76 5.75
C PHE A 51 4.44 -3.95 6.28
N VAL A 52 3.60 -3.66 7.25
CA VAL A 52 2.69 -4.63 7.87
C VAL A 52 1.27 -4.13 7.70
N ASN A 53 0.35 -5.08 7.58
CA ASN A 53 -1.07 -4.79 7.56
C ASN A 53 -1.69 -5.30 8.88
N ARG A 54 -3.02 -5.29 8.94
CA ARG A 54 -3.78 -5.93 10.02
C ARG A 54 -3.41 -7.40 10.19
N LEU A 55 -3.57 -7.89 11.40
CA LEU A 55 -3.26 -9.25 11.80
C LEU A 55 -4.47 -10.15 11.63
N ASP A 56 -4.28 -11.23 10.88
CA ASP A 56 -5.33 -12.23 10.68
C ASP A 56 -5.22 -13.39 11.67
N SER A 57 -6.37 -13.80 12.18
CA SER A 57 -6.50 -14.91 13.12
C SER A 57 -7.42 -15.99 12.55
N VAL A 58 -7.14 -17.24 12.90
CA VAL A 58 -8.05 -18.37 12.60
C VAL A 58 -9.28 -18.40 13.52
N GLU A 59 -9.21 -17.73 14.69
CA GLU A 59 -10.29 -17.73 15.69
C GLU A 59 -11.29 -16.59 15.49
N SER A 60 -10.86 -15.49 14.87
CA SER A 60 -11.65 -14.27 14.70
C SER A 60 -11.85 -13.95 13.22
N VAL A 61 -13.09 -13.66 12.84
CA VAL A 61 -13.44 -13.16 11.49
C VAL A 61 -13.01 -11.70 11.31
N LEU A 62 -12.81 -10.98 12.41
CA LEU A 62 -12.36 -9.59 12.39
C LEU A 62 -10.85 -9.52 12.61
N PRO A 63 -10.10 -8.86 11.72
CA PRO A 63 -8.66 -8.72 11.85
C PRO A 63 -8.30 -7.73 12.98
N TYR A 64 -7.16 -7.97 13.62
CA TYR A 64 -6.65 -7.10 14.68
C TYR A 64 -5.72 -6.03 14.11
N GLU A 65 -5.64 -4.88 14.75
CA GLU A 65 -4.65 -3.85 14.38
C GLU A 65 -3.26 -4.24 14.90
N TYR A 66 -2.21 -3.90 14.14
CA TYR A 66 -0.83 -4.23 14.50
C TYR A 66 -0.43 -3.57 15.83
N ASP A 67 -0.85 -2.32 16.03
CA ASP A 67 -0.63 -1.51 17.22
C ASP A 67 -1.26 -2.02 18.52
N VAL A 68 -2.19 -2.98 18.46
CA VAL A 68 -2.85 -3.54 19.65
C VAL A 68 -1.92 -4.46 20.44
N PHE A 69 -0.85 -4.94 19.80
CA PHE A 69 0.13 -5.83 20.40
C PHE A 69 1.43 -5.09 20.70
N ASP A 70 2.15 -5.55 21.71
CA ASP A 70 3.45 -5.00 22.13
C ASP A 70 4.57 -5.43 21.17
N PHE A 71 4.42 -5.18 19.86
CA PHE A 71 5.47 -5.44 18.88
C PHE A 71 6.55 -4.35 18.89
N CYS A 72 7.72 -4.70 18.37
CA CYS A 72 8.75 -3.71 18.05
C CYS A 72 8.22 -2.76 16.97
N LYS A 73 8.27 -1.45 17.23
CA LYS A 73 7.90 -0.43 16.25
C LYS A 73 9.16 0.20 15.66
N ASP A 74 9.04 0.73 14.44
CA ASP A 74 10.10 1.56 13.88
C ASP A 74 10.13 2.93 14.57
N ASP A 75 11.29 3.57 14.64
CA ASP A 75 11.45 4.89 15.26
C ASP A 75 10.62 5.97 14.55
N ASN A 76 10.32 5.74 13.27
CA ASN A 76 9.56 6.64 12.41
C ASN A 76 8.30 5.94 11.89
N GLU A 77 7.26 5.93 12.70
CA GLU A 77 5.91 5.49 12.31
C GLU A 77 5.42 6.30 11.10
N ARG A 78 5.33 5.66 9.93
CA ARG A 78 4.77 6.27 8.72
C ARG A 78 3.64 5.39 8.20
N ARG A 79 2.58 6.05 7.74
CA ARG A 79 1.46 5.39 7.04
C ARG A 79 1.55 5.80 5.58
N PRO A 80 2.10 4.96 4.69
CA PRO A 80 2.18 5.28 3.27
C PRO A 80 0.78 5.49 2.70
N SER A 81 0.68 6.32 1.65
CA SER A 81 -0.59 6.55 0.98
C SER A 81 -1.01 5.30 0.19
N GLU A 82 -2.09 4.66 0.61
CA GLU A 82 -2.69 3.53 -0.08
C GLU A 82 -3.49 4.00 -1.31
N ASN A 83 -3.71 3.08 -2.25
CA ASN A 83 -4.59 3.34 -3.38
C ASN A 83 -6.04 3.55 -2.91
N LEU A 84 -6.85 4.27 -3.70
CA LEU A 84 -8.23 4.60 -3.31
C LEU A 84 -9.09 3.36 -3.00
N GLY A 85 -8.89 2.27 -3.74
CA GLY A 85 -9.63 1.02 -3.51
C GLY A 85 -9.30 0.42 -2.15
N GLN A 86 -8.02 0.37 -1.82
CA GLN A 86 -7.48 -0.16 -0.57
C GLN A 86 -7.95 0.63 0.65
N VAL A 87 -8.02 1.96 0.52
CA VAL A 87 -8.64 2.83 1.54
C VAL A 87 -10.13 2.52 1.71
N LEU A 88 -10.88 2.29 0.62
CA LEU A 88 -12.31 1.95 0.68
C LEU A 88 -12.56 0.57 1.29
N PHE A 89 -11.67 -0.39 1.08
CA PHE A 89 -11.69 -1.68 1.78
C PHE A 89 -11.16 -1.58 3.22
N GLY A 90 -10.73 -0.39 3.63
CA GLY A 90 -10.31 -0.09 4.98
C GLY A 90 -8.99 -0.74 5.34
N GLU A 91 -8.14 -1.09 4.39
CA GLU A 91 -6.79 -1.52 4.71
C GLU A 91 -6.02 -0.37 5.39
N ARG A 92 -5.06 -0.73 6.24
CA ARG A 92 -4.21 0.22 6.95
C ARG A 92 -2.83 -0.35 7.04
N ILE A 93 -1.93 0.20 6.23
CA ILE A 93 -0.53 -0.19 6.21
C ILE A 93 0.28 0.65 7.20
N GLU A 94 1.12 -0.02 7.96
CA GLU A 94 2.04 0.59 8.93
C GLU A 94 3.48 0.14 8.66
N THR A 95 4.44 0.99 9.02
CA THR A 95 5.87 0.68 8.86
C THR A 95 6.31 -0.39 9.84
N SER A 96 6.95 -1.44 9.33
CA SER A 96 7.58 -2.43 10.18
C SER A 96 9.02 -2.03 10.55
N PRO A 97 9.56 -2.54 11.67
CA PRO A 97 10.97 -2.37 12.05
C PRO A 97 11.96 -3.11 11.13
N TYR A 98 11.48 -3.97 10.21
CA TYR A 98 12.35 -4.73 9.32
C TYR A 98 12.83 -3.86 8.15
N LYS A 99 14.15 -3.72 8.02
CA LYS A 99 14.82 -3.00 6.93
C LYS A 99 15.85 -3.93 6.31
N PHE A 100 15.72 -4.21 5.02
CA PHE A 100 16.66 -5.07 4.31
C PHE A 100 17.34 -4.33 3.17
N SER A 101 18.57 -4.72 2.88
CA SER A 101 19.30 -4.23 1.71
C SER A 101 19.06 -5.15 0.52
N PHE A 102 18.89 -4.58 -0.66
CA PHE A 102 18.70 -5.36 -1.87
C PHE A 102 19.84 -6.37 -2.11
N LYS A 103 19.49 -7.63 -2.37
CA LYS A 103 20.41 -8.78 -2.56
C LYS A 103 21.38 -9.04 -1.40
N LYS A 104 21.07 -8.62 -0.18
CA LYS A 104 21.80 -9.05 1.02
C LYS A 104 20.95 -10.03 1.81
N ASP A 105 21.34 -11.29 1.81
CA ASP A 105 20.66 -12.32 2.60
C ASP A 105 20.99 -12.16 4.09
N VAL A 106 19.98 -11.82 4.89
CA VAL A 106 20.07 -11.79 6.35
C VAL A 106 19.11 -12.84 6.91
N LYS A 107 19.62 -13.73 7.76
CA LYS A 107 18.82 -14.77 8.40
C LYS A 107 18.62 -14.43 9.86
N CYS A 108 17.35 -14.42 10.30
CA CYS A 108 16.95 -14.28 11.70
C CYS A 108 17.62 -13.09 12.41
N GLN A 109 17.34 -11.88 11.93
CA GLN A 109 17.78 -10.65 12.60
C GLN A 109 16.90 -10.38 13.82
N GLU A 110 17.51 -10.27 14.99
CA GLU A 110 16.84 -9.78 16.19
C GLU A 110 16.56 -8.29 16.05
N LEU A 111 15.33 -7.88 16.33
CA LEU A 111 14.91 -6.48 16.29
C LEU A 111 14.85 -5.88 17.70
N CYS A 112 14.01 -6.47 18.55
CA CYS A 112 13.88 -6.08 19.95
C CYS A 112 13.35 -7.25 20.77
N THR A 113 13.50 -7.15 22.09
CA THR A 113 12.96 -8.12 23.06
C THR A 113 11.62 -7.65 23.61
N ILE A 114 10.59 -8.49 23.45
CA ILE A 114 9.24 -8.26 23.99
C ILE A 114 8.94 -9.23 25.13
N GLY A 115 7.96 -8.89 25.98
CA GLY A 115 7.57 -9.73 27.12
C GLY A 115 6.93 -11.06 26.72
N PHE A 116 7.06 -12.07 27.58
CA PHE A 116 6.52 -13.43 27.38
C PHE A 116 5.00 -13.47 27.06
N PHE A 117 4.21 -12.59 27.68
CA PHE A 117 2.76 -12.54 27.48
C PHE A 117 2.35 -12.13 26.06
N ALA A 118 3.10 -11.23 25.42
CA ALA A 118 2.85 -10.79 24.05
C ALA A 118 3.14 -11.92 23.04
N CYS A 119 4.24 -12.66 23.25
CA CYS A 119 4.61 -13.80 22.41
C CYS A 119 3.59 -14.95 22.51
N PHE A 120 3.08 -15.25 23.72
CA PHE A 120 2.06 -16.29 23.92
C PHE A 120 0.76 -16.02 23.15
N TRP A 121 0.30 -14.77 23.12
CA TRP A 121 -0.89 -14.39 22.34
C TRP A 121 -0.65 -14.50 20.83
N PHE A 122 0.52 -14.07 20.37
CA PHE A 122 0.87 -14.12 18.96
C PHE A 122 0.90 -15.54 18.40
N VAL A 123 1.63 -16.45 19.06
CA VAL A 123 1.86 -17.83 18.58
C VAL A 123 0.57 -18.65 18.50
N ASN A 124 -0.42 -18.34 19.34
CA ASN A 124 -1.68 -19.10 19.36
C ASN A 124 -2.78 -18.49 18.50
N LYS A 125 -2.79 -17.16 18.30
CA LYS A 125 -3.92 -16.48 17.64
C LYS A 125 -3.62 -15.96 16.25
N ILE A 126 -2.39 -15.61 15.91
CA ILE A 126 -2.09 -14.88 14.67
C ILE A 126 -1.34 -15.80 13.70
N TYR A 127 -1.77 -15.82 12.43
CA TYR A 127 -1.11 -16.64 11.41
C TYR A 127 -0.49 -15.83 10.25
N SER A 128 -0.87 -14.55 10.08
CA SER A 128 -0.32 -13.67 9.04
C SER A 128 -0.33 -12.19 9.44
N VAL A 129 0.69 -11.44 9.01
CA VAL A 129 0.95 -10.03 9.38
C VAL A 129 1.61 -9.21 8.25
N VAL A 130 2.39 -9.87 7.38
CA VAL A 130 3.33 -9.18 6.47
C VAL A 130 2.67 -8.89 5.12
N LYS A 131 2.82 -7.65 4.64
CA LYS A 131 2.41 -7.22 3.30
C LYS A 131 3.61 -6.60 2.57
N VAL A 132 3.89 -7.09 1.36
CA VAL A 132 4.96 -6.57 0.49
C VAL A 132 4.27 -5.96 -0.72
N ASP A 133 4.19 -4.63 -0.76
CA ASP A 133 3.71 -3.85 -1.92
C ASP A 133 4.87 -3.27 -2.72
#